data_AF-A0A3M5WAM4-F1
#
_entry.id   AF-A0A3M5WAM4-F1
#
_cell.length_a   1.000
_cell.length_b   1.000
_cell.length_c   1.000
_cell.angle_alpha   90.00
_cell.angle_beta   90.00
_cell.angle_gamma   90.00
#
_symmetry.space_group_name_H-M   'P 1'
#
loop_
_entity.id
_entity.type
_entity.pdbx_description
1 polymer ?
#
loop_
_entity_poly.entity_id
_entity_poly.type
_entity_poly.pdbx_seq_one_letter_code
_entity_poly.pdbx_strand_id
1 'polypeptide(L)'
;MDMNQLHDITFYVMYAAIAIAIFVAIERGIYFAYVRRQSRALQTTLGASVHSEKDLPETLTRRTSLPLEMVLPVLAQKNAQGSRRDLDDVIETQYLSTRAPLARSLWLIETITTAAPLLGLLGTILGIIDTFKALASAGVSDPGQISAGIGTALFATGLGIAIALFCVVFHNYFQDSLERINDQLKILLIRASSGARVHDEAEHPVASAQPKYRTA
;
A
#
# COMPACT_ATOMS: atom_id res chain seq x y z
N MET A 1 33.45 23.78 7.18
CA MET A 1 32.30 23.23 7.93
C MET A 1 32.88 22.58 9.17
N ASP A 2 32.45 23.03 10.34
CA ASP A 2 32.90 22.47 11.60
C ASP A 2 32.31 21.08 11.78
N MET A 3 33.12 20.13 12.23
CA MET A 3 32.75 18.72 12.17
C MET A 3 31.65 18.36 13.18
N ASN A 4 31.56 19.11 14.29
CA ASN A 4 30.42 19.12 15.21
C ASN A 4 29.09 19.42 14.49
N GLN A 5 29.08 20.32 13.51
CA GLN A 5 27.87 20.62 12.73
C GLN A 5 27.44 19.42 11.90
N LEU A 6 28.40 18.65 11.38
CA LEU A 6 28.10 17.47 10.55
C LEU A 6 27.50 16.33 11.38
N HIS A 7 27.99 16.14 12.61
CA HIS A 7 27.44 15.17 13.56
C HIS A 7 26.04 15.57 14.04
N ASP A 8 25.80 16.85 14.33
CA ASP A 8 24.47 17.33 14.70
C ASP A 8 23.48 17.17 13.53
N ILE A 9 23.92 17.45 12.30
CA ILE A 9 23.12 17.26 11.08
C ILE A 9 22.67 15.81 10.93
N THR A 10 23.55 14.82 11.14
CA THR A 10 23.14 13.41 11.02
C THR A 10 22.06 13.04 12.03
N PHE A 11 22.17 13.49 13.29
CA PHE A 11 21.12 13.28 14.28
C PHE A 11 19.81 13.97 13.89
N TYR A 12 19.83 15.22 13.43
CA TYR A 12 18.63 15.91 12.96
C TYR A 12 17.97 15.18 11.79
N VAL A 13 18.75 14.67 10.84
CA VAL A 13 18.22 13.88 9.71
C VAL A 13 17.58 12.58 10.21
N MET A 14 18.18 11.90 11.19
CA MET A 14 17.61 10.69 11.78
C MET A 14 16.32 10.98 12.57
N TYR A 15 16.27 12.06 13.33
CA TYR A 15 15.05 12.50 14.03
C TYR A 15 13.94 12.91 13.05
N ALA A 16 14.29 13.56 11.94
CA ALA A 16 13.34 13.84 10.87
C ALA A 16 12.84 12.56 10.22
N ALA A 17 13.72 11.58 9.96
CA ALA A 17 13.36 10.30 9.36
C ALA A 17 12.35 9.52 10.21
N ILE A 18 12.53 9.46 11.53
CA ILE A 18 11.56 8.79 12.41
C ILE A 18 10.24 9.58 12.50
N ALA A 19 10.28 10.91 12.54
CA ALA A 19 9.06 11.72 12.54
C ALA A 19 8.24 11.52 11.26
N ILE A 20 8.90 11.50 10.10
CA ILE A 20 8.29 11.20 8.80
C ILE A 20 7.75 9.77 8.80
N ALA A 21 8.52 8.78 9.27
CA ALA A 21 8.09 7.40 9.33
C ALA A 21 6.83 7.22 10.18
N ILE A 22 6.76 7.86 11.35
CA ILE A 22 5.58 7.83 12.23
C ILE A 22 4.40 8.51 11.55
N PHE A 23 4.60 9.69 10.96
CA PHE A 23 3.54 10.41 10.24
C PHE A 23 2.93 9.55 9.13
N VAL A 24 3.78 8.97 8.27
CA VAL A 24 3.35 8.11 7.17
C VAL A 24 2.69 6.83 7.70
N ALA A 25 3.20 6.24 8.77
CA ALA A 25 2.59 5.05 9.39
C ALA A 25 1.18 5.34 9.91
N ILE A 26 0.95 6.51 10.54
CA ILE A 26 -0.37 6.92 11.03
C ILE A 26 -1.32 7.20 9.86
N GLU A 27 -0.89 8.02 8.89
CA GLU A 27 -1.67 8.35 7.70
C GLU A 27 -2.12 7.06 6.98
N ARG A 28 -1.18 6.12 6.79
CA ARG A 28 -1.44 4.84 6.13
C ARG A 28 -2.32 3.92 6.97
N GLY A 29 -2.10 3.85 8.28
CA GLY A 29 -2.94 3.08 9.18
C GLY A 29 -4.41 3.51 9.08
N ILE A 30 -4.67 4.82 9.08
CA ILE A 30 -6.01 5.38 8.92
C ILE A 30 -6.56 5.10 7.52
N TYR A 31 -5.76 5.31 6.47
CA TYR A 31 -6.16 5.07 5.09
C TYR A 31 -6.56 3.60 4.84
N PHE A 32 -5.72 2.65 5.24
CA PHE A 32 -6.01 1.22 5.10
C PHE A 32 -7.22 0.79 5.94
N ALA A 33 -7.36 1.30 7.17
CA ALA A 33 -8.53 1.04 8.00
C ALA A 33 -9.82 1.56 7.35
N TYR A 34 -9.78 2.75 6.76
CA TYR A 34 -10.91 3.34 6.02
C TYR A 34 -11.29 2.51 4.79
N VAL A 35 -10.32 2.18 3.92
CA VAL A 35 -10.55 1.40 2.71
C VAL A 35 -11.07 0.00 3.04
N ARG A 36 -10.49 -0.67 4.04
CA ARG A 36 -10.93 -2.02 4.47
C ARG A 36 -12.36 -2.02 5.00
N ARG A 37 -12.76 -0.97 5.75
CA ARG A 37 -14.14 -0.80 6.22
C ARG A 37 -15.11 -0.59 5.06
N GLN A 38 -14.73 0.21 4.07
CA GLN A 38 -15.55 0.48 2.89
C GLN A 38 -15.68 -0.73 1.97
N SER A 39 -14.60 -1.48 1.71
CA SER A 39 -14.67 -2.74 0.94
C SER A 39 -15.58 -3.77 1.59
N ARG A 40 -15.57 -3.89 2.93
CA ARG A 40 -16.51 -4.76 3.64
C ARG A 40 -17.96 -4.31 3.47
N ALA A 41 -18.22 -3.01 3.60
CA ALA A 41 -19.56 -2.45 3.38
C ALA A 41 -20.05 -2.69 1.94
N LEU A 42 -19.16 -2.50 0.96
CA LEU A 42 -19.45 -2.72 -0.46
C LEU A 42 -19.72 -4.21 -0.76
N GLN A 43 -18.94 -5.13 -0.19
CA GLN A 43 -19.15 -6.57 -0.30
C GLN A 43 -20.51 -7.01 0.25
N THR A 44 -20.96 -6.44 1.38
CA THR A 44 -22.29 -6.75 1.94
C THR A 44 -23.43 -6.26 1.06
N THR A 45 -23.26 -5.16 0.32
CA THR A 45 -24.29 -4.62 -0.58
C THR A 45 -24.31 -5.34 -1.93
N LEU A 46 -23.14 -5.63 -2.52
CA LEU A 46 -23.04 -6.37 -3.79
C LEU A 46 -23.39 -7.86 -3.65
N GLY A 47 -23.25 -8.45 -2.46
CA GLY A 47 -23.63 -9.85 -2.22
C GLY A 47 -25.13 -10.13 -2.30
N ALA A 48 -25.98 -9.09 -2.30
CA ALA A 48 -27.43 -9.26 -2.27
C ALA A 48 -28.13 -9.03 -3.62
N SER A 49 -27.94 -7.91 -4.34
CA SER A 49 -28.83 -7.60 -5.50
C SER A 49 -28.39 -6.49 -6.48
N VAL A 50 -27.10 -6.14 -6.62
CA VAL A 50 -26.71 -4.99 -7.47
C VAL A 50 -26.48 -5.41 -8.92
N HIS A 51 -27.44 -5.10 -9.81
CA HIS A 51 -27.34 -5.40 -11.25
C HIS A 51 -26.95 -4.18 -12.08
N SER A 52 -27.13 -2.96 -11.58
CA SER A 52 -26.82 -1.71 -12.29
C SER A 52 -26.28 -0.60 -11.36
N GLU A 53 -25.64 0.43 -11.94
CA GLU A 53 -25.07 1.60 -11.25
C GLU A 53 -26.05 2.31 -10.31
N LYS A 54 -27.36 2.23 -10.62
CA LYS A 54 -28.46 2.82 -9.84
C LYS A 54 -28.79 2.10 -8.53
N ASP A 55 -28.33 0.87 -8.33
CA ASP A 55 -28.59 0.12 -7.08
C ASP A 55 -27.52 0.39 -6.00
N LEU A 56 -26.48 1.18 -6.32
CA LEU A 56 -25.50 1.59 -5.32
C LEU A 56 -26.12 2.69 -4.43
N PRO A 57 -26.07 2.55 -3.10
CA PRO A 57 -26.57 3.57 -2.19
C PRO A 57 -25.78 4.87 -2.36
N GLU A 58 -26.47 6.01 -2.44
CA GLU A 58 -25.90 7.36 -2.63
C GLU A 58 -24.81 7.72 -1.59
N THR A 59 -24.79 7.05 -0.45
CA THR A 59 -23.77 7.19 0.61
C THR A 59 -22.39 6.69 0.18
N LEU A 60 -22.31 5.73 -0.75
CA LEU A 60 -21.06 5.23 -1.32
C LEU A 60 -20.62 6.06 -2.54
N THR A 61 -21.56 6.64 -3.29
CA THR A 61 -21.31 7.49 -4.46
C THR A 61 -20.91 8.93 -4.08
N ARG A 62 -21.26 9.38 -2.87
CA ARG A 62 -20.94 10.73 -2.36
C ARG A 62 -19.46 10.98 -2.08
N ARG A 63 -18.65 9.94 -1.90
CA ARG A 63 -17.20 10.05 -1.68
C ARG A 63 -16.48 9.05 -2.56
N THR A 64 -15.78 9.55 -3.57
CA THR A 64 -14.89 8.79 -4.43
C THR A 64 -13.91 8.01 -3.57
N SER A 65 -14.00 6.69 -3.64
CA SER A 65 -13.07 5.76 -3.02
C SER A 65 -12.54 4.84 -4.09
N LEU A 66 -11.29 4.41 -3.96
CA LEU A 66 -10.65 3.51 -4.93
C LEU A 66 -11.51 2.28 -5.30
N PRO A 67 -12.22 1.61 -4.36
CA PRO A 67 -13.09 0.50 -4.71
C PRO A 67 -14.27 0.89 -5.62
N LEU A 68 -14.80 2.11 -5.47
CA LEU A 68 -15.91 2.61 -6.27
C LEU A 68 -15.46 2.97 -7.69
N GLU A 69 -14.33 3.67 -7.83
CA GLU A 69 -13.74 4.02 -9.14
C GLU A 69 -13.39 2.79 -9.96
N MET A 70 -13.08 1.66 -9.33
CA MET A 70 -12.84 0.40 -10.04
C MET A 70 -14.09 -0.27 -10.59
N VAL A 71 -15.19 -0.19 -9.86
CA VAL A 71 -16.39 -0.96 -10.19
C VAL A 71 -17.28 -0.18 -11.17
N LEU A 72 -17.28 1.16 -11.11
CA LEU A 72 -18.10 2.02 -11.98
C LEU A 72 -17.91 1.78 -13.49
N PRO A 73 -16.69 1.77 -14.07
CA PRO A 73 -16.52 1.57 -15.51
C PRO A 73 -16.93 0.14 -15.95
N VAL A 74 -16.72 -0.86 -15.10
CA VAL A 74 -17.14 -2.24 -15.37
C VAL A 74 -18.67 -2.36 -15.39
N LEU A 75 -19.36 -1.67 -14.47
CA LEU A 75 -20.82 -1.61 -14.45
C LEU A 75 -21.40 -0.77 -15.62
N ALA A 76 -20.74 0.32 -15.99
CA ALA A 76 -21.14 1.16 -17.12
C ALA A 76 -21.05 0.40 -18.45
N GLN A 77 -20.01 -0.41 -18.63
CA GLN A 77 -19.82 -1.20 -19.85
C GLN A 77 -20.76 -2.40 -19.94
N LYS A 78 -21.17 -2.98 -18.81
CA LYS A 78 -22.24 -4.00 -18.76
C LYS A 78 -23.57 -3.46 -19.32
N ASN A 79 -23.91 -2.20 -19.05
CA ASN A 79 -25.12 -1.57 -19.60
C ASN A 79 -25.01 -1.30 -21.12
N ALA A 80 -23.81 -1.27 -21.68
CA ALA A 80 -23.56 -0.94 -23.09
C ALA A 80 -23.54 -2.16 -24.05
N GLN A 81 -23.85 -3.37 -23.57
CA GLN A 81 -23.84 -4.62 -24.38
C GLN A 81 -22.52 -4.87 -25.14
N GLY A 82 -21.36 -4.57 -24.54
CA GLY A 82 -20.06 -4.88 -25.13
C GLY A 82 -19.79 -6.37 -25.28
N SER A 83 -18.95 -6.76 -26.25
CA SER A 83 -18.59 -8.16 -26.51
C SER A 83 -17.85 -8.77 -25.32
N ARG A 84 -17.95 -10.10 -25.11
CA ARG A 84 -17.29 -10.82 -23.99
C ARG A 84 -15.79 -10.49 -23.85
N ARG A 85 -15.11 -10.29 -24.98
CA ARG A 85 -13.68 -9.91 -25.03
C ARG A 85 -13.43 -8.49 -24.51
N ASP A 86 -14.32 -7.55 -24.82
CA ASP A 86 -14.22 -6.16 -24.37
C ASP A 86 -14.37 -6.05 -22.85
N LEU A 87 -15.20 -6.91 -22.24
CA LEU A 87 -15.40 -6.92 -20.79
C LEU A 87 -14.16 -7.44 -20.04
N ASP A 88 -13.53 -8.51 -20.53
CA ASP A 88 -12.31 -9.07 -19.93
C ASP A 88 -11.14 -8.07 -20.02
N ASP A 89 -10.97 -7.40 -21.17
CA ASP A 89 -9.93 -6.38 -21.37
C ASP A 89 -10.11 -5.17 -20.43
N VAL A 90 -11.36 -4.77 -20.16
CA VAL A 90 -11.67 -3.64 -19.26
C VAL A 90 -11.43 -4.01 -17.80
N ILE A 91 -11.76 -5.25 -17.42
CA ILE A 91 -11.46 -5.77 -16.07
C ILE A 91 -9.96 -5.78 -15.83
N GLU A 92 -9.17 -6.26 -16.79
CA GLU A 92 -7.71 -6.31 -16.69
C GLU A 92 -7.11 -4.90 -16.65
N THR A 93 -7.55 -4.00 -17.55
CA THR A 93 -7.10 -2.61 -17.60
C THR A 93 -7.39 -1.88 -16.29
N GLN A 94 -8.58 -2.08 -15.72
CA GLN A 94 -8.98 -1.41 -14.49
C GLN A 94 -8.27 -1.96 -13.26
N TYR A 95 -8.04 -3.27 -13.23
CA TYR A 95 -7.22 -3.94 -12.21
C TYR A 95 -5.79 -3.37 -12.19
N LEU A 96 -5.15 -3.26 -13.34
CA LEU A 96 -3.79 -2.72 -13.46
C LEU A 96 -3.72 -1.23 -13.08
N SER A 97 -4.69 -0.44 -13.53
CA SER A 97 -4.74 1.01 -13.30
C SER A 97 -4.91 1.37 -11.83
N THR A 98 -5.57 0.51 -11.05
CA THR A 98 -5.86 0.82 -9.64
C THR A 98 -4.85 0.18 -8.67
N ARG A 99 -4.19 -0.91 -9.07
CA ARG A 99 -3.11 -1.50 -8.28
C ARG A 99 -1.94 -0.52 -8.09
N ALA A 100 -1.65 0.32 -9.09
CA ALA A 100 -0.55 1.28 -9.06
C ALA A 100 -0.66 2.39 -7.99
N PRO A 101 -1.78 3.12 -7.85
CA PRO A 101 -1.91 4.16 -6.83
C PRO A 101 -1.92 3.61 -5.38
N LEU A 102 -2.39 2.37 -5.17
CA LEU A 102 -2.32 1.71 -3.86
C LEU A 102 -0.87 1.46 -3.40
N ALA A 103 0.02 1.08 -4.32
CA ALA A 103 1.41 0.78 -4.02
C ALA A 103 2.30 2.05 -3.91
N ARG A 104 1.90 3.16 -4.54
CA ARG A 104 2.72 4.38 -4.69
C ARG A 104 3.21 5.00 -3.39
N SER A 105 2.64 4.69 -2.22
CA SER A 105 3.09 5.28 -0.95
C SER A 105 3.99 4.39 -0.10
N LEU A 106 4.10 3.10 -0.40
CA LEU A 106 4.92 2.19 0.42
C LEU A 106 6.42 2.40 0.18
N TRP A 107 6.79 2.95 -0.98
CA TRP A 107 8.18 3.23 -1.36
C TRP A 107 8.92 4.11 -0.35
N LEU A 108 8.23 5.06 0.30
CA LEU A 108 8.88 5.98 1.24
C LEU A 108 9.30 5.26 2.52
N ILE A 109 8.44 4.40 3.07
CA ILE A 109 8.77 3.57 4.24
C ILE A 109 9.91 2.59 3.89
N GLU A 110 9.87 2.01 2.70
CA GLU A 110 10.93 1.12 2.19
C GLU A 110 12.27 1.85 2.06
N THR A 111 12.24 3.08 1.55
CA THR A 111 13.43 3.94 1.45
C THR A 111 13.99 4.26 2.83
N ILE A 112 13.15 4.65 3.79
CA ILE A 112 13.61 4.94 5.17
C ILE A 112 14.16 3.67 5.83
N THR A 113 13.54 2.52 5.61
CA THR A 113 13.98 1.22 6.14
C THR A 113 15.42 0.90 5.73
N THR A 114 15.77 1.17 4.47
CA THR A 114 17.09 0.90 3.91
C THR A 114 18.09 2.02 4.20
N ALA A 115 17.65 3.27 4.22
CA ALA A 115 18.52 4.43 4.43
C ALA A 115 18.88 4.67 5.92
N ALA A 116 17.97 4.40 6.87
CA ALA A 116 18.19 4.70 8.28
C ALA A 116 19.42 3.99 8.90
N PRO A 117 19.69 2.69 8.63
CA PRO A 117 20.90 2.03 9.12
C PRO A 117 22.18 2.64 8.53
N LEU A 118 22.15 3.02 7.25
CA LEU A 118 23.28 3.65 6.57
C LEU A 118 23.58 5.03 7.15
N LEU A 119 22.54 5.80 7.50
CA LEU A 119 22.68 7.07 8.20
C LEU A 119 23.25 6.90 9.61
N GLY A 120 22.83 5.86 10.35
CA GLY A 120 23.39 5.53 11.66
C GLY A 120 24.88 5.16 11.58
N LEU A 121 25.25 4.34 10.59
CA LEU A 121 26.65 3.97 10.31
C LEU A 121 27.48 5.21 9.94
N LEU A 122 26.93 6.10 9.11
CA LEU A 122 27.57 7.39 8.78
C LEU A 122 27.80 8.22 10.05
N GLY A 123 26.79 8.33 10.93
CA GLY A 123 26.91 9.02 12.21
C GLY A 123 28.03 8.46 13.09
N THR A 124 28.19 7.15 13.15
CA THR A 124 29.29 6.51 13.88
C THR A 124 30.65 6.84 13.30
N ILE A 125 30.80 6.83 11.97
CA ILE A 125 32.04 7.20 11.30
C ILE A 125 32.40 8.65 11.64
N LEU A 126 31.45 9.57 11.56
CA LEU A 126 31.66 10.98 11.88
C LEU A 126 32.05 11.18 13.35
N GLY A 127 31.32 10.57 14.28
CA GLY A 127 31.60 10.69 15.72
C GLY A 127 32.98 10.13 16.12
N ILE A 128 33.41 9.03 15.50
CA ILE A 128 34.76 8.49 15.71
C ILE A 128 35.82 9.45 15.16
N ILE A 129 35.63 10.00 13.95
CA ILE A 129 36.55 10.99 13.36
C ILE A 129 36.69 12.21 14.28
N ASP A 130 35.59 12.70 14.85
CA ASP A 130 35.60 13.85 15.76
C ASP A 130 36.32 13.54 17.07
N THR A 131 36.12 12.33 17.61
CA THR A 131 36.83 11.86 18.80
C THR A 131 38.35 11.84 18.57
N PHE A 132 38.81 11.32 17.42
CA PHE A 132 40.24 11.30 17.08
C PHE A 132 40.83 12.70 16.81
N LYS A 133 40.06 13.61 16.22
CA LYS A 133 40.48 15.01 16.02
C LYS A 133 40.63 15.76 17.34
N ALA A 134 39.70 15.55 18.27
CA ALA A 134 39.78 16.11 19.62
C ALA A 134 41.05 15.60 20.35
N LEU A 135 41.31 14.29 20.25
CA LEU A 135 42.53 13.69 20.80
C LEU A 135 43.81 14.27 20.17
N ALA A 136 43.84 14.46 18.85
CA ALA A 136 45.01 15.00 18.13
C ALA A 136 45.30 16.49 18.41
N SER A 137 44.26 17.28 18.69
CA SER A 137 44.38 18.72 18.94
C SER A 137 44.64 19.07 20.40
N ALA A 138 44.04 18.35 21.34
CA ALA A 138 44.21 18.63 22.77
C ALA A 138 45.49 18.01 23.35
N GLY A 139 45.99 16.91 22.79
CA GLY A 139 47.06 16.08 23.38
C GLY A 139 46.58 15.39 24.66
N VAL A 140 46.98 14.11 24.87
CA VAL A 140 46.52 13.21 25.97
C VAL A 140 45.15 13.61 26.53
N SER A 141 44.11 13.48 25.71
CA SER A 141 42.75 13.82 26.12
C SER A 141 42.32 12.89 27.26
N ASP A 142 41.63 13.44 28.25
CA ASP A 142 40.97 12.69 29.32
C ASP A 142 40.26 11.45 28.75
N PRO A 143 40.58 10.22 29.21
CA PRO A 143 39.92 8.99 28.78
C PRO A 143 38.40 9.07 28.83
N GLY A 144 37.84 9.84 29.78
CA GLY A 144 36.39 10.07 29.88
C GLY A 144 35.80 10.75 28.64
N GLN A 145 36.49 11.72 28.05
CA GLN A 145 36.02 12.40 26.84
C GLN A 145 36.07 11.51 25.61
N ILE A 146 37.11 10.68 25.48
CA ILE A 146 37.20 9.69 24.40
C ILE A 146 36.05 8.69 24.51
N SER A 147 35.81 8.15 25.70
CA SER A 147 34.71 7.21 25.93
C SER A 147 33.35 7.83 25.65
N ALA A 148 33.14 9.10 26.00
CA ALA A 148 31.91 9.82 25.67
C ALA A 148 31.72 9.97 24.15
N GLY A 149 32.77 10.36 23.41
CA GLY A 149 32.72 10.50 21.95
C GLY A 149 32.39 9.18 21.24
N ILE A 150 33.06 8.09 21.63
CA ILE A 150 32.76 6.75 21.09
C ILE A 150 31.33 6.32 21.46
N GLY A 151 30.89 6.61 22.70
CA GLY A 151 29.53 6.31 23.14
C GLY A 151 28.46 7.01 22.28
N THR A 152 28.65 8.29 21.97
CA THR A 152 27.73 9.02 21.08
C THR A 152 27.73 8.46 19.66
N ALA A 153 28.90 8.06 19.15
CA ALA A 153 29.03 7.43 17.84
C ALA A 153 28.26 6.10 17.78
N LEU A 154 28.38 5.25 18.80
CA LEU A 154 27.64 3.98 18.87
C LEU A 154 26.12 4.20 19.03
N PHE A 155 25.72 5.22 19.79
CA PHE A 155 24.31 5.58 19.93
C PHE A 155 23.67 5.96 18.58
N ALA A 156 24.40 6.65 17.69
CA ALA A 156 23.92 6.96 16.34
C ALA A 156 23.58 5.69 15.54
N THR A 157 24.43 4.65 15.58
CA THR A 157 24.11 3.37 14.92
C THR A 157 22.90 2.70 15.56
N GLY A 158 22.84 2.64 16.89
CA GLY A 158 21.70 2.05 17.61
C GLY A 158 20.38 2.73 17.24
N LEU A 159 20.37 4.06 17.15
CA LEU A 159 19.22 4.84 16.72
C LEU A 159 18.84 4.54 15.26
N GLY A 160 19.81 4.44 14.35
CA GLY A 160 19.54 4.14 12.92
C GLY A 160 18.89 2.76 12.73
N ILE A 161 19.37 1.76 13.48
CA ILE A 161 18.80 0.41 13.49
C ILE A 161 17.39 0.42 14.10
N ALA A 162 17.17 1.15 15.20
CA ALA A 162 15.85 1.23 15.83
C ALA A 162 14.79 1.83 14.89
N ILE A 163 15.16 2.88 14.14
CA ILE A 163 14.29 3.50 13.13
C ILE A 163 13.97 2.51 12.01
N ALA A 164 14.97 1.80 11.50
CA ALA A 164 14.78 0.81 10.45
C ALA A 164 13.85 -0.32 10.90
N LEU A 165 14.06 -0.85 12.11
CA LEU A 165 13.25 -1.91 12.68
C LEU A 165 11.77 -1.50 12.80
N PHE A 166 11.52 -0.28 13.28
CA PHE A 166 10.18 0.28 13.30
C PHE A 166 9.57 0.29 11.90
N CYS A 167 10.29 0.79 10.90
CA CYS A 167 9.80 0.88 9.53
C CYS A 167 9.52 -0.51 8.91
N VAL A 168 10.35 -1.53 9.16
CA VAL A 168 10.12 -2.91 8.69
C VAL A 168 8.77 -3.46 9.16
N VAL A 169 8.47 -3.29 10.45
CA VAL A 169 7.22 -3.82 11.03
C VAL A 169 5.99 -3.22 10.33
N PHE A 170 5.99 -1.90 10.16
CA PHE A 170 4.90 -1.20 9.48
C PHE A 170 4.85 -1.50 7.98
N HIS A 171 6.00 -1.60 7.32
CA HIS A 171 6.08 -1.97 5.91
C HIS A 171 5.42 -3.33 5.67
N ASN A 172 5.78 -4.35 6.46
CA ASN A 172 5.22 -5.69 6.34
C ASN A 172 3.69 -5.68 6.58
N TYR A 173 3.22 -4.93 7.58
CA TYR A 173 1.80 -4.79 7.85
C TYR A 173 1.02 -4.15 6.69
N PHE A 174 1.58 -3.10 6.09
CA PHE A 174 0.94 -2.42 4.95
C PHE A 174 1.00 -3.23 3.67
N GLN A 175 2.09 -3.99 3.43
CA GLN A 175 2.18 -4.91 2.29
C GLN A 175 1.11 -6.00 2.35
N ASP A 176 0.97 -6.68 3.49
CA ASP A 176 -0.08 -7.70 3.69
C ASP A 176 -1.49 -7.10 3.54
N SER A 177 -1.70 -5.88 4.07
CA SER A 177 -2.98 -5.18 3.90
C SER A 177 -3.27 -4.81 2.45
N LEU A 178 -2.26 -4.43 1.68
CA LEU A 178 -2.36 -4.10 0.26
C LEU A 178 -2.69 -5.32 -0.60
N GLU A 179 -2.02 -6.44 -0.34
CA GLU A 179 -2.28 -7.71 -1.03
C GLU A 179 -3.71 -8.17 -0.79
N ARG A 180 -4.17 -8.17 0.47
CA ARG A 180 -5.57 -8.52 0.82
C ARG A 180 -6.59 -7.63 0.11
N ILE A 181 -6.34 -6.33 -0.02
CA ILE A 181 -7.26 -5.42 -0.72
C ILE A 181 -7.28 -5.75 -2.21
N ASN A 182 -6.14 -5.99 -2.85
CA ASN A 182 -6.07 -6.36 -4.25
C ASN A 182 -6.81 -7.69 -4.53
N ASP A 183 -6.66 -8.68 -3.66
CA ASP A 183 -7.36 -9.96 -3.80
C ASP A 183 -8.89 -9.79 -3.70
N GLN A 184 -9.35 -9.03 -2.70
CA GLN A 184 -10.78 -8.74 -2.53
C GLN A 184 -11.37 -8.04 -3.74
N LEU A 185 -10.60 -7.12 -4.31
CA LEU A 185 -10.99 -6.32 -5.45
C LEU A 185 -11.05 -7.14 -6.74
N LYS A 186 -10.09 -8.06 -6.92
CA LYS A 186 -10.13 -9.04 -8.01
C LYS A 186 -11.37 -9.93 -7.92
N ILE A 187 -11.73 -10.39 -6.72
CA ILE A 187 -12.96 -11.18 -6.51
C ILE A 187 -14.21 -10.36 -6.83
N LEU A 188 -14.26 -9.07 -6.44
CA LEU A 188 -15.37 -8.19 -6.76
C LEU A 188 -15.56 -8.00 -8.26
N LEU A 189 -14.46 -7.79 -9.01
CA LEU A 189 -14.49 -7.70 -10.47
C LEU A 189 -15.02 -9.00 -11.11
N ILE A 190 -14.56 -10.16 -10.65
CA ILE A 190 -15.03 -11.46 -11.14
C ILE A 190 -16.52 -11.69 -10.81
N ARG A 191 -17.00 -11.26 -9.64
CA ARG A 191 -18.42 -11.38 -9.30
C ARG A 191 -19.30 -10.45 -10.13
N ALA A 192 -18.85 -9.21 -10.32
CA ALA A 192 -19.53 -8.24 -11.18
C ALA A 192 -19.64 -8.77 -12.62
N SER A 193 -18.60 -9.46 -13.12
CA SER A 193 -18.63 -10.10 -14.45
C SER A 193 -19.39 -11.44 -14.47
N SER A 194 -19.39 -12.22 -13.40
CA SER A 194 -20.10 -13.51 -13.34
C SER A 194 -21.63 -13.33 -13.27
N GLY A 195 -22.11 -12.22 -12.70
CA GLY A 195 -23.51 -11.80 -12.85
C GLY A 195 -23.90 -11.48 -14.31
N ALA A 196 -22.93 -11.34 -15.23
CA ALA A 196 -23.17 -11.24 -16.68
C ALA A 196 -23.16 -12.61 -17.39
N ARG A 197 -22.64 -13.67 -16.76
CA ARG A 197 -22.58 -15.02 -17.36
C ARG A 197 -23.93 -15.73 -17.41
N VAL A 198 -24.88 -15.35 -16.55
CA VAL A 198 -26.17 -16.05 -16.42
C VAL A 198 -27.20 -15.61 -17.48
N HIS A 199 -27.06 -14.42 -18.09
CA HIS A 199 -28.02 -13.95 -19.09
C HIS A 199 -27.82 -14.52 -20.50
N ASP A 200 -26.63 -15.04 -20.82
CA ASP A 200 -26.32 -15.50 -22.18
C ASP A 200 -26.72 -16.98 -22.42
N GLU A 201 -26.96 -17.76 -21.35
CA GLU A 201 -27.49 -19.14 -21.48
C GLU A 201 -29.02 -19.19 -21.55
N ALA A 202 -29.70 -18.10 -21.20
CA ALA A 202 -31.17 -18.06 -21.15
C ALA A 202 -31.83 -17.69 -22.50
N GLU A 203 -31.07 -17.23 -23.50
CA GLU A 203 -31.64 -16.68 -24.75
C GLU A 203 -31.58 -17.63 -25.96
N HIS A 204 -31.08 -18.86 -25.80
CA HIS A 204 -31.31 -19.92 -26.78
C HIS A 204 -32.40 -20.87 -26.29
N PRO A 205 -33.68 -20.64 -26.64
CA PRO A 205 -34.71 -21.65 -26.43
C PRO A 205 -34.35 -22.87 -27.28
N VAL A 206 -33.98 -23.96 -26.61
CA VAL A 206 -33.93 -25.30 -27.20
C VAL A 206 -35.27 -25.54 -27.86
N ALA A 207 -35.28 -25.50 -29.20
CA ALA A 207 -36.47 -25.77 -29.99
C ALA A 207 -37.01 -27.14 -29.57
N SER A 208 -38.16 -27.12 -28.90
CA SER A 208 -38.90 -28.29 -28.48
C SER A 208 -39.28 -29.13 -29.70
N ALA A 209 -38.50 -30.17 -29.98
CA ALA A 209 -38.91 -31.22 -30.90
C ALA A 209 -40.06 -32.01 -30.25
N GLN A 210 -41.30 -31.62 -30.55
CA GLN A 210 -42.49 -32.40 -30.18
C GLN A 210 -42.58 -33.71 -30.99
N PRO A 211 -43.15 -34.78 -30.41
CA PRO A 211 -43.09 -36.14 -30.94
C PRO A 211 -44.18 -36.36 -31.99
N LYS A 212 -43.85 -36.99 -33.11
CA LYS A 212 -44.85 -37.59 -34.02
C LYS A 212 -44.82 -39.10 -33.88
N TYR A 213 -45.68 -39.61 -33.00
CA TYR A 213 -46.18 -40.98 -33.13
C TYR A 213 -47.10 -41.03 -34.36
N ARG A 214 -46.83 -41.93 -35.31
CA ARG A 214 -47.90 -42.53 -36.11
C ARG A 214 -47.54 -43.97 -36.43
N THR A 215 -48.25 -44.85 -35.76
CA THR A 215 -48.49 -46.26 -36.10
C THR A 215 -49.14 -46.39 -37.48
N ALA A 216 -48.63 -47.31 -38.29
CA ALA A 216 -49.33 -48.41 -38.98
C ALA A 216 -48.44 -48.91 -40.12
#